data_AF-A0A952NLJ6-F1
#
_entry.id   AF-A0A952NLJ6-F1
#
_cell.length_a   1.000
_cell.length_b   1.000
_cell.length_c   1.000
_cell.angle_alpha   90.00
_cell.angle_beta   90.00
_cell.angle_gamma   90.00
#
_symmetry.space_group_name_H-M   'P 1'
#
loop_
_entity.id
_entity.type
_entity.pdbx_description
1 polymer ?
#
loop_
_entity_poly.entity_id
_entity_poly.type
_entity_poly.pdbx_seq_one_letter_code
_entity_poly.pdbx_strand_id
1 'polypeptide(L)' 'MEKAPFKHIIELSGLPEGEASDFLDQAFQKCGLDFQDGNLDDLRSVLADLLQDLILATEEH' A
#
# COMPACT_ATOMS: atom_id res chain seq x y z
N MET A 1 5.63 -5.61 18.33
CA MET A 1 6.70 -4.80 17.73
C MET A 1 5.99 -3.71 16.96
N GLU A 2 6.30 -2.43 17.22
CA GLU A 2 5.63 -1.30 16.54
C GLU A 2 5.86 -1.37 15.03
N LYS A 3 4.84 -0.95 14.27
CA LYS A 3 4.78 -0.85 12.80
C LYS A 3 5.79 0.16 12.20
N ALA A 4 7.02 0.18 12.70
CA ALA A 4 8.07 1.14 12.38
C ALA A 4 8.35 1.28 10.86
N PRO A 5 8.33 0.23 10.01
CA PRO A 5 8.66 0.42 8.60
C PRO A 5 7.56 1.13 7.80
N PHE A 6 6.27 0.89 8.09
CA PHE A 6 5.18 1.49 7.32
C PHE A 6 4.84 2.90 7.76
N LYS A 7 5.04 3.22 9.05
CA LYS A 7 4.82 4.58 9.57
C LYS A 7 5.62 5.62 8.79
N HIS A 8 6.88 5.33 8.49
CA HIS A 8 7.73 6.25 7.71
C HIS A 8 7.24 6.41 6.26
N ILE A 9 6.74 5.34 5.64
CA ILE A 9 6.15 5.41 4.29
C ILE A 9 4.87 6.24 4.29
N ILE A 10 4.02 6.06 5.31
CA ILE A 10 2.81 6.85 5.50
C ILE A 10 3.15 8.34 5.66
N GLU A 11 4.14 8.68 6.50
CA GLU A 11 4.62 10.06 6.66
C GLU A 11 5.14 10.65 5.33
N LEU A 12 5.87 9.86 4.54
CA LEU A 12 6.40 10.28 3.24
C LEU A 12 5.33 10.44 2.16
N SER A 13 4.19 9.76 2.28
CA SER A 13 3.09 9.84 1.31
C SER A 13 2.45 11.23 1.25
N GLY A 14 2.60 12.03 2.32
CA GLY A 14 1.95 13.34 2.45
C GLY A 14 0.44 13.27 2.70
N LEU A 15 -0.13 12.07 2.81
CA LEU A 15 -1.52 11.85 3.16
C LEU A 15 -1.70 11.86 4.70
N PRO A 16 -2.89 12.21 5.21
CA PRO A 16 -3.21 12.00 6.62
C PRO A 16 -2.98 10.54 7.02
N GLU A 17 -2.39 10.30 8.20
CA GLU A 17 -1.96 8.95 8.62
C GLU A 17 -3.09 7.92 8.55
N GLY A 18 -4.31 8.31 8.94
CA GLY A 18 -5.49 7.43 8.85
C GLY A 18 -5.86 7.07 7.41
N GLU A 19 -5.90 8.06 6.52
CA GLU A 19 -6.23 7.84 5.10
C GLU A 19 -5.17 6.99 4.40
N ALA A 20 -3.90 7.23 4.68
CA ALA A 20 -2.80 6.43 4.15
C ALA A 20 -2.84 4.99 4.67
N SER A 21 -3.15 4.81 5.96
CA SER A 21 -3.26 3.48 6.57
C SER A 21 -4.43 2.70 5.98
N ASP A 22 -5.60 3.33 5.86
CA ASP A 22 -6.80 2.70 5.28
C ASP A 22 -6.59 2.35 3.80
N PHE A 23 -5.90 3.22 3.05
CA PHE A 23 -5.54 2.95 1.66
C PHE A 23 -4.60 1.75 1.53
N LEU A 24 -3.53 1.71 2.34
CA LEU A 24 -2.57 0.61 2.31
C LEU A 24 -3.21 -0.70 2.78
N ASP A 25 -4.07 -0.68 3.81
CA ASP A 25 -4.80 -1.86 4.27
C ASP A 25 -5.66 -2.46 3.14
N GLN A 26 -6.42 -1.61 2.43
CA GLN A 26 -7.21 -2.05 1.27
C GLN A 26 -6.33 -2.60 0.14
N ALA A 27 -5.18 -1.99 -0.13
CA ALA A 27 -4.25 -2.45 -1.15
C ALA A 27 -3.65 -3.83 -0.78
N PHE A 28 -3.28 -4.03 0.48
CA PHE A 28 -2.82 -5.34 0.98
C PHE A 28 -3.91 -6.40 0.87
N GLN A 29 -5.15 -6.09 1.26
CA GLN A 29 -6.27 -7.01 1.15
C GLN A 29 -6.56 -7.44 -0.29
N LYS A 30 -6.40 -6.54 -1.27
CA LYS A 30 -6.53 -6.88 -2.69
C LYS A 30 -5.50 -7.91 -3.16
N CYS A 31 -4.28 -7.85 -2.62
CA CYS A 31 -3.23 -8.82 -2.87
C CYS A 31 -3.35 -10.10 -2.00
N GLY A 32 -4.40 -10.22 -1.18
CA GLY A 32 -4.61 -11.35 -0.27
C GLY A 32 -3.65 -11.38 0.91
N LEU A 33 -3.08 -10.22 1.27
CA LEU A 33 -2.12 -10.06 2.37
C LEU A 33 -2.76 -9.32 3.54
N ASP A 34 -2.28 -9.59 4.75
CA ASP A 34 -2.67 -8.86 5.95
C ASP A 34 -1.67 -7.72 6.19
N PHE A 35 -2.18 -6.48 6.26
CA PHE A 35 -1.36 -5.29 6.52
C PHE A 35 -0.69 -5.30 7.91
N GLN A 36 -1.25 -6.02 8.89
CA GLN A 36 -0.67 -6.15 10.22
C GLN A 36 0.53 -7.09 10.26
N ASP A 37 0.55 -8.11 9.40
CA ASP A 37 1.64 -9.09 9.28
C ASP A 37 2.61 -8.78 8.13
N GLY A 38 2.29 -7.79 7.31
CA GLY A 38 3.07 -7.39 6.15
C GLY A 38 4.47 -6.83 6.47
N ASN A 39 5.42 -7.10 5.58
CA ASN A 39 6.77 -6.53 5.59
C ASN A 39 6.99 -5.56 4.41
N LEU A 40 8.20 -5.00 4.30
CA LEU A 40 8.53 -4.03 3.24
C LEU A 40 8.55 -4.64 1.83
N ASP A 41 8.86 -5.92 1.67
CA ASP A 41 8.81 -6.60 0.37
C ASP A 41 7.36 -6.90 -0.04
N ASP A 42 6.49 -7.21 0.92
CA ASP A 42 5.04 -7.29 0.70
C ASP A 42 4.50 -5.94 0.21
N LEU A 43 4.85 -4.85 0.91
CA LEU A 43 4.46 -3.49 0.52
C LEU A 43 4.95 -3.13 -0.89
N ARG A 44 6.20 -3.47 -1.23
CA ARG A 44 6.73 -3.23 -2.59
C ARG A 44 5.93 -3.97 -3.65
N SER A 45 5.55 -5.22 -3.38
CA SER A 45 4.74 -6.02 -4.31
C SER A 45 3.34 -5.43 -4.47
N VAL A 46 2.68 -5.07 -3.37
CA VAL A 46 1.36 -4.42 -3.36
C VAL A 46 1.38 -3.11 -4.15
N LEU A 47 2.40 -2.28 -3.96
CA LEU A 47 2.54 -1.02 -4.70
C LEU A 47 2.82 -1.23 -6.19
N ALA A 48 3.57 -2.28 -6.55
CA ALA A 48 3.81 -2.61 -7.94
C ALA A 48 2.52 -3.06 -8.65
N ASP A 49 1.73 -3.92 -8.01
CA ASP A 49 0.42 -4.35 -8.51
C ASP A 49 -0.53 -3.15 -8.67
N LEU A 50 -0.61 -2.29 -7.66
CA LEU A 50 -1.44 -1.07 -7.72
C LEU A 50 -1.03 -0.14 -8.87
N LEU A 51 0.28 0.05 -9.07
CA LEU A 51 0.78 0.86 -10.17
C LEU A 51 0.43 0.25 -11.53
N GLN A 52 0.53 -1.08 -11.65
CA GLN A 52 0.14 -1.80 -12.86
C GLN A 52 -1.35 -1.63 -13.17
N ASP A 53 -2.23 -1.78 -12.18
CA ASP A 53 -3.67 -1.57 -12.33
C ASP A 53 -3.98 -0.15 -12.82
N LEU A 54 -3.32 0.86 -12.25
CA LEU A 54 -3.49 2.26 -12.66
C LEU A 54 -3.04 2.51 -14.10
N ILE A 55 -1.93 1.89 -14.52
CA ILE A 55 -1.45 1.98 -15.90
C ILE A 55 -2.49 1.35 -16.85
N LEU A 56 -2.95 0.13 -16.56
CA LEU A 56 -3.93 -0.56 -17.40
C LEU A 56 -5.25 0.23 -17.50
N ALA A 57 -5.74 0.77 -16.39
CA ALA A 57 -6.94 1.61 -16.37
C ALA A 57 -6.79 2.87 -17.25
N THR A 58 -5.58 3.38 -17.43
CA THR A 58 -5.34 4.53 -18.33
C THR A 58 -5.27 4.14 -19.82
N GLU A 59 -4.98 2.87 -20.13
CA GLU A 59 -4.95 2.37 -21.52
C GLU A 59 -6.33 2.01 -22.06
N GLU A 60 -7.30 1.72 -21.18
CA GLU A 60 -8.69 1.43 -21.54
C GLU A 60 -9.54 2.71 -21.80
N HIS A 61 -8.96 3.90 -21.63
CA HIS A 61 -9.60 5.22 -21.79
C HIS A 61 -9.02 6.02 -22.96
#